data_AF-A0A6M3JV71-F1
#
_entry.id   AF-A0A6M3JV71-F1
#
_cell.length_a   1.000
_cell.length_b   1.000
_cell.length_c   1.000
_cell.angle_alpha   90.00
_cell.angle_beta   90.00
_cell.angle_gamma   90.00
#
_symmetry.space_group_name_H-M   'P 1'
#
loop_
_entity.id
_entity.type
_entity.pdbx_description
1 polymer ?
#
loop_
_entity_poly.entity_id
_entity_poly.type
_entity_poly.pdbx_seq_one_letter_code
_entity_poly.pdbx_strand_id
1 'polypeptide(L)'
;MGFTTKEGMVRVDFFDSSGKWYATEEMYWDGFYSAVYDEDDETELMHAIFRRCLEKSFGNYFRDMIAVCLEPYQERTYPIMIKRWENK
;
A
#
# COMPACT_ATOMS: atom_id res chain seq x y z
N MET A 1 -19.35 7.29 -5.32
CA MET A 1 -18.15 6.44 -5.18
C MET A 1 -17.59 6.27 -6.57
N GLY A 2 -16.51 6.97 -6.90
CA GLY A 2 -15.91 6.95 -8.24
C GLY A 2 -14.95 5.78 -8.33
N PHE A 3 -15.18 4.88 -9.27
CA PHE A 3 -14.25 3.80 -9.58
C PHE A 3 -13.08 4.41 -10.35
N THR A 4 -11.87 4.23 -9.84
CA THR A 4 -10.63 4.60 -10.51
C THR A 4 -10.45 3.72 -11.75
N THR A 5 -10.78 4.26 -12.92
CA THR A 5 -10.74 3.59 -14.24
C THR A 5 -9.33 3.35 -14.79
N LYS A 6 -8.31 3.33 -13.94
CA LYS A 6 -6.93 3.01 -14.33
C LYS A 6 -6.54 1.71 -13.64
N GLU A 7 -6.53 0.62 -14.42
CA GLU A 7 -6.07 -0.70 -13.97
C GLU A 7 -4.72 -0.55 -13.26
N GLY A 8 -4.65 -1.02 -12.01
CA GLY A 8 -3.44 -0.97 -11.19
C GLY A 8 -3.20 0.31 -10.38
N MET A 9 -4.14 1.27 -10.30
CA MET A 9 -4.03 2.40 -9.34
C MET A 9 -4.82 2.09 -8.07
N VAL A 10 -4.16 2.20 -6.91
CA VAL A 10 -4.78 2.04 -5.59
C VAL A 10 -4.79 3.36 -4.83
N ARG A 11 -5.82 3.55 -4.00
CA ARG A 11 -5.90 4.67 -3.08
C ARG A 11 -5.08 4.38 -1.82
N VAL A 12 -4.26 5.34 -1.41
CA VAL A 12 -3.49 5.30 -0.17
C VAL A 12 -3.85 6.50 0.70
N ASP A 13 -4.25 6.23 1.94
CA ASP A 13 -4.45 7.26 2.95
C ASP A 13 -3.22 7.34 3.86
N PHE A 14 -2.70 8.55 4.05
CA PHE A 14 -1.58 8.84 4.93
C PHE A 14 -2.06 9.47 6.23
N PHE A 15 -1.51 8.99 7.34
CA PHE A 15 -1.77 9.49 8.67
C PHE A 15 -0.45 9.89 9.33
N ASP A 16 -0.49 10.94 10.13
CA ASP A 16 0.67 11.32 10.94
C ASP A 16 0.96 10.26 12.04
N SER A 17 2.03 10.46 12.80
CA SER A 17 2.42 9.56 13.89
C SER A 17 1.40 9.50 15.05
N SER A 18 0.49 10.48 15.14
CA SER A 18 -0.61 10.49 16.11
C SER A 18 -1.83 9.70 15.63
N GLY A 19 -1.84 9.28 14.36
CA GLY A 19 -2.98 8.62 13.72
C GLY A 19 -4.02 9.59 13.15
N LYS A 20 -3.71 10.90 13.09
CA LYS A 20 -4.57 11.88 12.43
C LYS A 20 -4.36 11.79 10.93
N TRP A 21 -5.46 11.77 10.18
CA TRP A 21 -5.41 11.79 8.72
C TRP A 21 -4.69 13.05 8.21
N TYR A 22 -3.80 12.86 7.23
CA TYR A 22 -2.99 13.91 6.63
C TYR A 22 -3.37 14.15 5.18
N ALA A 23 -3.31 13.11 4.34
CA ALA A 23 -3.56 13.21 2.91
C ALA A 23 -4.07 11.88 2.34
N THR A 24 -4.62 11.95 1.12
CA THR A 24 -5.01 10.79 0.32
C THR A 24 -4.37 10.95 -1.04
N GLU A 25 -3.64 9.93 -1.48
CA GLU A 25 -2.97 9.93 -2.78
C GLU A 25 -3.31 8.66 -3.56
N GLU A 26 -3.18 8.73 -4.87
CA GLU A 26 -3.24 7.57 -5.75
C GLU A 26 -1.83 7.04 -5.99
N MET A 27 -1.68 5.73 -5.94
CA MET A 27 -0.40 5.05 -6.10
C MET A 27 -0.53 3.92 -7.12
N TYR A 28 0.44 3.80 -8.01
CA TYR A 28 0.51 2.65 -8.92
C TYR A 28 0.94 1.39 -8.16
N TRP A 29 0.18 0.32 -8.31
CA TRP A 29 0.42 -1.00 -7.74
C TRP A 29 1.08 -1.91 -8.77
N ASP A 30 2.33 -2.31 -8.52
CA ASP A 30 3.15 -3.06 -9.48
C ASP A 30 3.27 -4.57 -9.19
N GLY A 31 2.53 -5.08 -8.20
CA GLY A 31 2.57 -6.49 -7.82
C GLY A 31 1.46 -7.32 -8.44
N PHE A 32 1.81 -8.25 -9.34
CA PHE A 32 0.92 -9.31 -9.81
C PHE A 32 1.05 -10.55 -8.94
N TYR A 33 -0.07 -10.99 -8.36
CA TYR A 33 -0.18 -12.27 -7.65
C TYR A 33 -0.51 -13.38 -8.62
N SER A 34 0.42 -14.30 -8.88
CA SER A 34 0.08 -15.57 -9.54
C SER A 34 0.83 -16.80 -9.01
N ALA A 35 1.64 -16.70 -7.95
CA ALA A 35 2.63 -17.75 -7.68
C ALA A 35 2.85 -18.16 -6.21
N VAL A 36 2.07 -17.72 -5.24
CA VAL A 36 2.25 -18.13 -3.83
C VAL A 36 1.00 -18.83 -3.33
N TYR A 37 1.13 -20.14 -3.03
CA TYR A 37 0.05 -21.02 -2.59
C TYR A 37 -0.03 -21.18 -1.05
N ASP A 38 0.79 -20.42 -0.31
CA ASP A 38 0.83 -20.43 1.17
C ASP A 38 0.36 -19.08 1.73
N GLU A 39 -0.68 -19.12 2.57
CA GLU A 39 -1.35 -17.93 3.12
C GLU A 39 -0.46 -17.09 4.05
N ASP A 40 0.51 -17.74 4.72
CA ASP A 40 1.45 -17.05 5.63
C ASP A 40 2.47 -16.18 4.86
N ASP A 41 2.92 -16.63 3.68
CA ASP A 41 3.86 -15.88 2.82
C ASP A 41 3.18 -14.72 2.06
N GLU A 42 1.86 -14.83 1.81
CA GLU A 42 1.08 -13.81 1.09
C GLU A 42 1.06 -12.47 1.84
N THR A 43 0.94 -12.49 3.17
CA THR A 43 0.89 -11.24 3.95
C THR A 43 2.21 -10.48 3.94
N GLU A 44 3.33 -11.19 4.13
CA GLU A 44 4.65 -10.56 4.09
C GLU A 44 4.97 -10.03 2.69
N LEU A 45 4.62 -10.79 1.64
CA LEU A 45 4.80 -10.38 0.26
C LEU A 45 3.94 -9.14 -0.07
N MET A 46 2.70 -9.07 0.41
CA MET A 46 1.83 -7.90 0.26
C MET A 46 2.42 -6.65 0.89
N HIS A 47 2.92 -6.77 2.12
CA HIS A 47 3.57 -5.67 2.82
C HIS A 47 4.85 -5.21 2.09
N ALA A 48 5.62 -6.15 1.53
CA ALA A 48 6.82 -5.84 0.76
C ALA A 48 6.50 -5.13 -0.57
N ILE A 49 5.50 -5.60 -1.31
CA ILE A 49 5.03 -4.98 -2.56
C ILE A 49 4.50 -3.58 -2.26
N PHE A 50 3.67 -3.43 -1.23
CA PHE A 50 3.12 -2.14 -0.86
C PHE A 50 4.22 -1.15 -0.49
N ARG A 51 5.21 -1.58 0.31
CA ARG A 51 6.39 -0.76 0.64
C ARG A 51 7.13 -0.31 -0.62
N ARG A 52 7.42 -1.24 -1.54
CA ARG A 52 8.10 -0.94 -2.79
C ARG A 52 7.33 0.09 -3.63
N CYS A 53 6.01 -0.06 -3.72
CA CYS A 53 5.16 0.87 -4.46
C CYS A 53 5.16 2.27 -3.83
N LEU A 54 5.12 2.35 -2.49
CA LEU A 54 5.20 3.61 -1.75
C LEU A 54 6.52 4.32 -2.00
N GLU A 55 7.64 3.59 -1.92
CA GLU A 55 8.97 4.13 -2.18
C GLU A 55 9.12 4.63 -3.62
N LYS A 56 8.60 3.87 -4.59
CA LYS A 56 8.65 4.25 -6.00
C LYS A 56 7.80 5.49 -6.31
N SER A 57 6.64 5.62 -5.67
CA SER A 57 5.68 6.68 -5.98
C SER A 57 5.95 7.97 -5.21
N PHE A 58 6.38 7.86 -3.95
CA PHE A 58 6.51 8.99 -3.03
C PHE A 58 7.92 9.21 -2.49
N GLY A 59 8.86 8.29 -2.73
CA GLY A 59 10.23 8.39 -2.23
C GLY A 59 10.28 8.63 -0.71
N ASN A 60 10.82 9.79 -0.33
CA ASN A 60 11.00 10.18 1.07
C ASN A 60 9.87 11.06 1.65
N TYR A 61 8.91 11.54 0.85
CA TYR A 61 7.97 12.60 1.28
C TYR A 61 7.06 12.19 2.44
N PHE A 62 6.75 10.89 2.55
CA PHE A 62 5.82 10.36 3.55
C PHE A 62 6.44 9.29 4.46
N ARG A 63 7.78 9.17 4.48
CA ARG A 63 8.47 8.03 5.12
C ARG A 63 8.14 7.84 6.60
N ASP A 64 7.90 8.95 7.31
CA ASP A 64 7.60 8.97 8.75
C ASP A 64 6.10 8.81 9.06
N MET A 65 5.26 8.70 8.03
CA MET A 65 3.82 8.56 8.15
C MET A 65 3.37 7.10 8.20
N ILE A 66 2.13 6.91 8.59
CA ILE A 66 1.42 5.64 8.47
C ILE A 66 0.69 5.66 7.13
N ALA A 67 0.99 4.69 6.26
CA ALA A 67 0.28 4.50 5.00
C ALA A 67 -0.74 3.37 5.13
N VAL A 68 -1.96 3.60 4.66
CA VAL A 68 -3.04 2.61 4.64
C VAL A 68 -3.60 2.49 3.24
N CYS A 69 -3.61 1.26 2.72
CA CYS A 69 -4.31 0.90 1.49
C CYS A 69 -5.53 0.05 1.86
N LEU A 70 -6.73 0.60 1.70
CA LEU A 70 -7.98 -0.09 2.07
C LEU A 70 -8.42 -1.11 1.02
N GLU A 71 -8.12 -0.83 -0.25
CA GLU A 71 -8.53 -1.63 -1.40
C GLU A 71 -7.28 -1.95 -2.26
N PRO A 72 -6.41 -2.87 -1.78
CA PRO A 72 -5.29 -3.35 -2.61
C PRO A 72 -5.80 -4.03 -3.89
N TYR A 73 -5.00 -4.08 -4.93
CA TYR A 73 -5.44 -4.69 -6.19
C TYR A 73 -5.28 -6.23 -6.15
N GLN A 74 -6.24 -6.96 -5.55
CA GLN A 74 -6.25 -8.44 -5.47
C GLN A 74 -7.66 -9.05 -5.26
N GLU A 75 -7.83 -10.36 -5.51
CA GLU A 75 -9.11 -11.09 -5.33
C GLU A 75 -9.51 -11.30 -3.86
N ARG A 76 -8.54 -11.44 -2.94
CA ARG A 76 -8.76 -11.62 -1.50
C ARG A 76 -8.29 -10.39 -0.71
N THR A 77 -8.88 -9.24 -1.00
CA THR A 77 -8.45 -7.96 -0.43
C THR A 77 -8.72 -7.85 1.07
N TYR A 78 -7.65 -7.61 1.84
CA TYR A 78 -7.70 -7.06 3.19
C TYR A 78 -6.94 -5.73 3.22
N PRO A 79 -7.34 -4.77 4.08
CA PRO A 79 -6.61 -3.53 4.24
C PRO A 79 -5.15 -3.77 4.66
N ILE A 80 -4.22 -3.05 4.03
CA ILE A 80 -2.80 -3.12 4.35
C ILE A 80 -2.39 -1.81 5.02
N MET A 81 -1.66 -1.94 6.13
CA MET A 81 -1.12 -0.81 6.87
C MET A 81 0.38 -0.98 7.05
N ILE A 82 1.14 0.06 6.68
CA ILE A 82 2.57 0.16 6.98
C ILE A 82 2.79 1.38 7.87
N LYS A 83 3.35 1.12 9.05
CA LYS A 83 3.84 2.16 9.96
C LYS A 83 5.30 2.39 9.62
N ARG A 84 5.69 3.63 9.28
CA ARG A 84 7.08 4.07 9.06
C ARG A 84 7.91 3.08 8.23
N TRP A 85 8.01 3.31 6.92
CA TRP A 85 8.74 2.38 6.03
C TRP A 85 10.24 2.66 5.94
N GLU A 86 10.93 2.78 7.07
CA GLU A 86 12.38 2.90 7.09
C GLU A 86 13.06 1.62 6.56
N ASN A 87 14.16 1.79 5.80
CA ASN A 87 15.06 0.68 5.48
C ASN A 87 15.75 0.25 6.78
N LYS A 88 15.46 -0.97 7.25
CA LYS A 88 16.34 -1.66 8.19
C LYS A 88 17.66 -2.00 7.52
#